data_AF-A0A4V2JSE2-F1
#
_entry.id   AF-A0A4V2JSE2-F1
#
_cell.length_a   1.000
_cell.length_b   1.000
_cell.length_c   1.000
_cell.angle_alpha   90.00
_cell.angle_beta   90.00
_cell.angle_gamma   90.00
#
_symmetry.space_group_name_H-M   'P 1'
#
loop_
_entity.id
_entity.type
_entity.pdbx_description
1 polymer ?
#
loop_
_entity_poly.entity_id
_entity_poly.type
_entity_poly.pdbx_seq_one_letter_code
_entity_poly.pdbx_strand_id
1 'polypeptide(L)'
;MAVVTTRQLLESGVHFGHQTRRWNPKMKRFIFGERNGIYIIDLQQSLTYIDKAYSFVKDTVARGGQILFVGTKKQAQEAIAEQATRVGMPYVNQRWLGGMLTNYATISKRTAKMKELEAIDFTNVAASGLTKKELLQQERKKEKLEKTLGGIRDMHKLPQAIWVVDTKKEHLAIDEARKLRIPIVGILDTNCDPDEVDYAIPGNDDAIRSVALLTRIIADAAAEGLLARSSGGVSTGAAEVEPMAEWERELLGAAEAPQAAAETVADTDERAVAVEVDEAAPVPAAAGDEPVPAAVSAASPVSADSPVSADSPDSPESPASPASASDDK
;
A
#
# COMPACT_ATOMS: atom_id res chain seq x y z
N MET A 1 14.11 5.99 -16.18
CA MET A 1 15.14 5.05 -15.67
C MET A 1 14.97 5.01 -14.17
N ALA A 2 15.01 3.84 -13.53
CA ALA A 2 14.70 3.77 -12.10
C ALA A 2 15.73 4.54 -11.26
N VAL A 3 15.30 5.63 -10.61
CA VAL A 3 16.16 6.50 -9.77
C VAL A 3 16.37 5.85 -8.39
N VAL A 4 16.98 4.67 -8.38
CA VAL A 4 17.08 3.79 -7.22
C VAL A 4 18.48 3.20 -7.14
N THR A 5 19.20 3.51 -6.06
CA THR A 5 20.55 2.96 -5.86
C THR A 5 20.50 1.58 -5.21
N THR A 6 21.51 0.75 -5.46
CA THR A 6 21.68 -0.55 -4.75
C THR A 6 21.69 -0.35 -3.23
N ARG A 7 22.24 0.78 -2.75
CA ARG A 7 22.24 1.19 -1.35
C ARG A 7 20.82 1.38 -0.81
N GLN A 8 19.92 1.99 -1.56
CA GLN A 8 18.53 2.20 -1.14
C GLN A 8 17.74 0.89 -1.06
N LEU A 9 17.99 -0.07 -1.96
CA LEU A 9 17.44 -1.44 -1.88
C LEU A 9 18.02 -2.22 -0.68
N LEU A 10 19.29 -1.98 -0.32
CA LEU A 10 19.93 -2.56 0.86
C LEU A 10 19.29 -1.99 2.15
N GLU A 11 19.25 -0.66 2.30
CA GLU A 11 18.75 0.04 3.49
C GLU A 11 17.26 -0.21 3.77
N SER A 12 16.44 -0.39 2.72
CA SER A 12 15.01 -0.76 2.83
C SER A 12 14.76 -2.24 3.15
N GLY A 13 15.74 -3.12 2.92
CA GLY A 13 15.67 -4.55 3.24
C GLY A 13 15.18 -5.46 2.10
N VAL A 14 15.19 -4.98 0.85
CA VAL A 14 14.74 -5.73 -0.35
C VAL A 14 15.52 -7.05 -0.55
N HIS A 15 16.76 -7.10 -0.07
CA HIS A 15 17.68 -8.23 -0.21
C HIS A 15 17.40 -9.43 0.70
N PHE A 16 16.57 -9.29 1.73
CA PHE A 16 16.21 -10.42 2.61
C PHE A 16 15.08 -11.24 1.99
N GLY A 17 15.29 -12.54 1.78
CA GLY A 17 14.23 -13.49 1.47
C GLY A 17 13.75 -14.28 2.69
N HIS A 18 13.06 -15.37 2.42
CA HIS A 18 12.58 -16.32 3.42
C HIS A 18 13.68 -17.25 3.99
N GLN A 19 13.30 -17.99 5.04
CA GLN A 19 14.07 -19.11 5.61
C GLN A 19 14.30 -20.22 4.57
N THR A 20 15.48 -20.85 4.59
CA THR A 20 15.89 -21.82 3.55
C THR A 20 14.93 -23.01 3.39
N ARG A 21 14.28 -23.47 4.46
CA ARG A 21 13.22 -24.50 4.43
C ARG A 21 11.92 -24.12 3.69
N ARG A 22 11.78 -22.89 3.17
CA ARG A 22 10.55 -22.37 2.53
C ARG A 22 10.72 -21.91 1.07
N TRP A 23 11.90 -22.11 0.48
CA TRP A 23 12.21 -21.64 -0.88
C TRP A 23 11.63 -22.50 -2.01
N ASN A 24 11.55 -21.92 -3.21
CA ASN A 24 11.30 -22.61 -4.47
C ASN A 24 12.63 -22.83 -5.23
N PRO A 25 12.99 -24.07 -5.61
CA PRO A 25 14.21 -24.34 -6.38
C PRO A 25 14.38 -23.52 -7.67
N LYS A 26 13.29 -23.08 -8.32
CA LYS A 26 13.34 -22.22 -9.52
C LYS A 26 13.92 -20.83 -9.24
N MET A 27 13.80 -20.34 -8.00
CA MET A 27 14.33 -19.04 -7.56
C MET A 27 15.86 -19.07 -7.37
N LYS A 28 16.52 -20.24 -7.47
CA LYS A 28 17.99 -20.40 -7.34
C LYS A 28 18.78 -19.40 -8.18
N ARG A 29 18.27 -19.00 -9.35
CA ARG A 29 18.93 -18.03 -10.26
C ARG A 29 19.01 -16.61 -9.68
N PHE A 30 18.08 -16.23 -8.81
CA PHE A 30 17.98 -14.90 -8.20
C PHE A 30 18.53 -14.83 -6.76
N ILE A 31 18.93 -15.97 -6.19
CA ILE A 31 19.46 -16.07 -4.83
C ILE A 31 20.99 -15.96 -4.90
N PHE A 32 21.54 -14.96 -4.24
CA PHE A 32 22.98 -14.73 -4.14
C PHE A 32 23.67 -15.73 -3.19
N GLY A 33 23.01 -16.08 -2.09
CA GLY A 33 23.54 -17.01 -1.10
C GLY A 33 22.67 -17.11 0.16
N GLU A 34 23.19 -17.77 1.18
CA GLU A 34 22.54 -17.94 2.49
C GLU A 34 23.34 -17.24 3.59
N ARG A 35 22.65 -16.64 4.57
CA ARG A 35 23.24 -16.19 5.84
C ARG A 35 22.27 -16.45 6.98
N ASN A 36 22.74 -17.08 8.06
CA ASN A 36 21.96 -17.33 9.27
C ASN A 36 20.61 -18.06 9.03
N GLY A 37 20.54 -18.99 8.06
CA GLY A 37 19.30 -19.70 7.71
C GLY A 37 18.32 -18.94 6.83
N ILE A 38 18.69 -17.74 6.35
CA ILE A 38 17.90 -16.87 5.47
C ILE A 38 18.59 -16.75 4.11
N TYR A 39 17.84 -16.85 3.02
CA TYR A 39 18.36 -16.60 1.68
C TYR A 39 18.46 -15.09 1.38
N ILE A 40 19.55 -14.69 0.71
CA ILE A 40 19.80 -13.33 0.26
C ILE A 40 19.53 -13.25 -1.24
N ILE A 41 18.72 -12.27 -1.65
CA ILE A 41 18.35 -12.00 -3.04
C ILE A 41 19.42 -11.11 -3.70
N ASP A 42 19.78 -11.40 -4.95
CA ASP A 42 20.77 -10.65 -5.73
C ASP A 42 20.22 -9.29 -6.20
N LEU A 43 20.67 -8.21 -5.55
CA LEU A 43 20.25 -6.84 -5.86
C LEU A 43 20.70 -6.34 -7.25
N GLN A 44 21.74 -6.92 -7.86
CA GLN A 44 22.15 -6.53 -9.23
C GLN A 44 21.14 -7.06 -10.26
N GLN A 45 20.64 -8.28 -10.02
CA GLN A 45 19.49 -8.80 -10.75
C GLN A 45 18.24 -7.99 -10.43
N SER A 46 17.93 -7.70 -9.16
CA SER A 46 16.77 -6.86 -8.80
C SER A 46 16.73 -5.55 -9.58
N LEU A 47 17.83 -4.80 -9.67
CA LEU A 47 17.91 -3.56 -10.47
C LEU A 47 17.62 -3.81 -11.97
N THR A 48 18.28 -4.81 -12.56
CA THR A 48 18.09 -5.18 -13.98
C THR A 48 16.65 -5.58 -14.30
N TYR A 49 15.92 -6.16 -13.34
CA TYR A 49 14.52 -6.53 -13.48
C TYR A 49 13.56 -5.37 -13.16
N ILE A 50 13.92 -4.48 -12.22
CA ILE A 50 13.20 -3.23 -11.95
C ILE A 50 13.16 -2.36 -13.21
N ASP A 51 14.26 -2.13 -13.92
CA ASP A 51 14.23 -1.29 -15.14
C ASP A 51 13.39 -1.90 -16.27
N LYS A 52 13.33 -3.24 -16.38
CA LYS A 52 12.43 -3.94 -17.33
C LYS A 52 10.96 -3.77 -16.97
N ALA A 53 10.62 -3.92 -15.69
CA ALA A 53 9.26 -3.68 -15.20
C ALA A 53 8.87 -2.20 -15.33
N TYR A 54 9.78 -1.28 -15.00
CA TYR A 54 9.59 0.17 -15.07
C TYR A 54 9.28 0.63 -16.49
N SER A 55 10.07 0.19 -17.47
CA SER A 55 9.86 0.51 -18.88
C SER A 55 8.55 -0.08 -19.41
N PHE A 56 8.24 -1.34 -19.11
CA PHE A 56 6.95 -1.95 -19.49
C PHE A 56 5.74 -1.23 -18.88
N VAL A 57 5.81 -0.85 -17.60
CA VAL A 57 4.76 -0.10 -16.89
C VAL A 57 4.56 1.28 -17.52
N LYS A 58 5.65 2.03 -17.74
CA LYS A 58 5.60 3.34 -18.38
C LYS A 58 4.98 3.28 -19.78
N ASP A 59 5.43 2.34 -20.61
CA ASP A 59 4.89 2.10 -21.96
C ASP A 59 3.39 1.76 -21.94
N THR A 60 2.96 0.94 -20.99
CA THR A 60 1.56 0.51 -20.88
C THR A 60 0.64 1.68 -20.52
N VAL A 61 1.07 2.55 -19.59
CA VAL A 61 0.29 3.72 -19.18
C VAL A 61 0.38 4.86 -20.20
N ALA A 62 1.51 5.04 -20.89
CA ALA A 62 1.65 5.99 -21.99
C ALA A 62 0.67 5.68 -23.15
N ARG A 63 0.42 4.39 -23.43
CA ARG A 63 -0.61 3.92 -24.37
C ARG A 63 -2.05 4.08 -23.85
N GLY A 64 -2.24 4.66 -22.66
CA GLY A 64 -3.53 4.87 -22.03
C GLY A 64 -4.11 3.68 -21.28
N GLY A 65 -3.30 2.66 -20.98
CA GLY A 65 -3.73 1.51 -20.18
C GLY A 65 -3.82 1.82 -18.68
N GLN A 66 -4.75 1.16 -17.99
CA GLN A 66 -4.85 1.15 -16.53
C GLN A 66 -4.06 -0.03 -15.93
N ILE A 67 -3.43 0.17 -14.78
CA ILE A 67 -2.71 -0.86 -14.03
C ILE A 67 -3.43 -1.08 -12.69
N LEU A 68 -3.73 -2.35 -12.38
CA LEU A 68 -4.37 -2.72 -11.11
C LEU A 68 -3.31 -3.11 -10.08
N PHE A 69 -3.25 -2.37 -8.96
CA PHE A 69 -2.31 -2.65 -7.86
C PHE A 69 -2.95 -3.60 -6.84
N VAL A 70 -2.33 -4.75 -6.56
CA VAL A 70 -2.91 -5.85 -5.77
C VAL A 70 -1.98 -6.27 -4.63
N GLY A 71 -2.50 -6.28 -3.40
CA GLY A 71 -1.80 -6.84 -2.25
C GLY A 71 -2.63 -6.78 -0.97
N THR A 72 -3.13 -7.93 -0.53
CA THR A 72 -3.94 -8.12 0.68
C THR A 72 -3.08 -8.42 1.93
N LYS A 73 -1.79 -8.69 1.73
CA LYS A 73 -0.77 -8.83 2.78
C LYS A 73 -0.72 -7.55 3.64
N LYS A 74 -0.75 -7.68 4.98
CA LYS A 74 -0.86 -6.53 5.90
C LYS A 74 0.18 -5.45 5.62
N GLN A 75 1.42 -5.85 5.34
CA GLN A 75 2.55 -4.97 5.06
C GLN A 75 2.47 -4.24 3.72
N ALA A 76 1.51 -4.59 2.85
CA ALA A 76 1.27 -3.99 1.55
C ALA A 76 0.02 -3.09 1.50
N GLN A 77 -0.97 -3.31 2.39
CA GLN A 77 -2.31 -2.72 2.24
C GLN A 77 -2.34 -1.19 2.20
N GLU A 78 -1.54 -0.56 3.07
CA GLU A 78 -1.45 0.90 3.20
C GLU A 78 -0.63 1.49 2.05
N ALA A 79 0.57 0.95 1.82
CA ALA A 79 1.45 1.39 0.73
C ALA A 79 0.79 1.28 -0.66
N ILE A 80 0.01 0.22 -0.92
CA ILE A 80 -0.72 0.09 -2.19
C ILE A 80 -1.84 1.11 -2.30
N ALA A 81 -2.64 1.31 -1.24
CA ALA A 81 -3.76 2.25 -1.28
C ALA A 81 -3.26 3.70 -1.45
N GLU A 82 -2.25 4.11 -0.69
CA GLU A 82 -1.63 5.44 -0.77
C GLU A 82 -1.04 5.69 -2.17
N GLN A 83 -0.20 4.78 -2.66
CA GLN A 83 0.55 4.99 -3.89
C GLN A 83 -0.31 4.84 -5.16
N ALA A 84 -1.33 3.98 -5.15
CA ALA A 84 -2.28 3.90 -6.26
C ALA A 84 -3.23 5.11 -6.29
N THR A 85 -3.70 5.58 -5.12
CA THR A 85 -4.53 6.80 -5.03
C THR A 85 -3.76 8.03 -5.50
N ARG A 86 -2.47 8.17 -5.13
CA ARG A 86 -1.58 9.25 -5.59
C ARG A 86 -1.49 9.35 -7.12
N VAL A 87 -1.67 8.24 -7.85
CA VAL A 87 -1.50 8.15 -9.31
C VAL A 87 -2.86 7.95 -10.03
N GLY A 88 -3.98 7.93 -9.30
CA GLY A 88 -5.32 7.71 -9.87
C GLY A 88 -5.53 6.33 -10.49
N MET A 89 -4.76 5.32 -10.04
CA MET A 89 -4.80 3.95 -10.56
C MET A 89 -5.65 3.04 -9.66
N PRO A 90 -6.37 2.05 -10.23
CA PRO A 90 -7.21 1.15 -9.44
C PRO A 90 -6.37 0.19 -8.57
N TYR A 91 -6.91 -0.19 -7.41
CA TYR A 91 -6.22 -1.06 -6.44
C TYR A 91 -7.14 -2.03 -5.68
N VAL A 92 -6.55 -3.09 -5.11
CA VAL A 92 -7.19 -4.05 -4.21
C VAL A 92 -6.24 -4.32 -3.02
N ASN A 93 -6.56 -3.71 -1.87
CA ASN A 93 -5.74 -3.81 -0.65
C ASN A 93 -6.36 -4.68 0.46
N GLN A 94 -7.66 -4.98 0.44
CA GLN A 94 -8.32 -5.74 1.52
C GLN A 94 -8.43 -7.24 1.24
N ARG A 95 -9.14 -7.63 0.17
CA ARG A 95 -9.33 -9.04 -0.20
C ARG A 95 -9.65 -9.19 -1.69
N TRP A 96 -8.94 -10.08 -2.38
CA TRP A 96 -9.36 -10.56 -3.70
C TRP A 96 -10.65 -11.37 -3.61
N LEU A 97 -11.64 -11.02 -4.44
CA LEU A 97 -12.85 -11.81 -4.64
C LEU A 97 -12.67 -12.60 -5.94
N GLY A 98 -12.71 -13.94 -5.87
CA GLY A 98 -12.61 -14.78 -7.06
C GLY A 98 -13.69 -14.43 -8.09
N GLY A 99 -13.27 -14.18 -9.32
CA GLY A 99 -14.10 -13.59 -10.38
C GLY A 99 -13.89 -12.08 -10.57
N MET A 100 -12.92 -11.45 -9.89
CA MET A 100 -12.68 -10.00 -9.95
C MET A 100 -12.36 -9.51 -11.38
N LEU A 101 -11.62 -10.31 -12.15
CA LEU A 101 -11.32 -10.02 -13.56
C LEU A 101 -12.15 -10.92 -14.48
N THR A 102 -12.18 -12.23 -14.21
CA THR A 102 -12.84 -13.23 -15.07
C THR A 102 -14.36 -13.16 -15.07
N ASN A 103 -14.98 -12.57 -14.04
CA ASN A 103 -16.41 -12.28 -13.97
C ASN A 103 -16.65 -10.77 -13.69
N TYR A 104 -15.85 -9.91 -14.32
CA TYR A 104 -15.92 -8.46 -14.16
C TYR A 104 -17.34 -7.90 -14.41
N ALA A 105 -18.14 -8.49 -15.30
CA ALA A 105 -19.53 -8.08 -15.53
C ALA A 105 -20.45 -8.22 -14.29
N THR A 106 -20.17 -9.17 -13.39
CA THR A 106 -20.90 -9.31 -12.10
C THR A 106 -20.34 -8.36 -11.04
N ILE A 107 -19.04 -8.10 -11.08
CA ILE A 107 -18.35 -7.20 -10.14
C ILE A 107 -18.71 -5.73 -10.43
N SER A 108 -18.70 -5.32 -11.70
CA SER A 108 -19.14 -4.01 -12.18
C SER A 108 -20.57 -3.69 -11.72
N LYS A 109 -21.49 -4.65 -11.75
CA LYS A 109 -22.85 -4.50 -11.18
C LYS A 109 -22.85 -4.26 -9.66
N ARG A 110 -21.89 -4.80 -8.91
CA ARG A 110 -21.72 -4.52 -7.47
C ARG A 110 -21.10 -3.15 -7.23
N THR A 111 -20.17 -2.71 -8.07
CA THR A 111 -19.60 -1.35 -8.02
C THR A 111 -20.67 -0.29 -8.38
N ALA A 112 -21.52 -0.57 -9.37
CA ALA A 112 -22.70 0.25 -9.66
C ALA A 112 -23.64 0.30 -8.44
N LYS A 113 -23.95 -0.85 -7.82
CA LYS A 113 -24.80 -0.87 -6.62
C LYS A 113 -24.18 -0.18 -5.40
N MET A 114 -22.84 -0.11 -5.32
CA MET A 114 -22.13 0.68 -4.32
C MET A 114 -22.34 2.19 -4.57
N LYS A 115 -22.19 2.66 -5.81
CA LYS A 115 -22.48 4.05 -6.21
C LYS A 115 -23.95 4.43 -6.02
N GLU A 116 -24.89 3.51 -6.27
CA GLU A 116 -26.31 3.71 -5.90
C GLU A 116 -26.52 3.89 -4.39
N LEU A 117 -25.81 3.11 -3.54
CA LEU A 117 -25.91 3.23 -2.08
C LEU A 117 -25.19 4.47 -1.53
N GLU A 118 -24.21 5.02 -2.26
CA GLU A 118 -23.59 6.29 -1.91
C GLU A 118 -24.50 7.50 -2.13
N ALA A 119 -25.41 7.42 -3.09
CA ALA A 119 -26.37 8.48 -3.43
C ALA A 119 -27.62 8.52 -2.51
N ILE A 120 -27.62 7.76 -1.40
CA ILE A 120 -28.73 7.72 -0.43
C ILE A 120 -28.37 8.55 0.80
N ASP A 121 -29.20 9.55 1.11
CA ASP A 121 -29.10 10.34 2.35
C ASP A 121 -29.52 9.51 3.58
N PHE A 122 -28.59 8.73 4.14
CA PHE A 122 -28.81 7.93 5.34
C PHE A 122 -29.27 8.73 6.57
N THR A 123 -29.00 10.04 6.59
CA THR A 123 -29.45 10.98 7.63
C THR A 123 -30.94 11.33 7.50
N ASN A 124 -31.50 11.33 6.29
CA ASN A 124 -32.87 11.78 6.03
C ASN A 124 -33.85 10.60 5.90
N VAL A 125 -34.31 10.12 7.06
CA VAL A 125 -35.32 9.04 7.18
C VAL A 125 -36.66 9.42 6.51
N ALA A 126 -37.00 10.70 6.42
CA ALA A 126 -38.26 11.15 5.83
C ALA A 126 -38.22 11.17 4.29
N ALA A 127 -37.11 11.61 3.69
CA ALA A 127 -36.95 11.65 2.23
C ALA A 127 -36.72 10.26 1.62
N SER A 128 -36.10 9.34 2.36
CA SER A 128 -35.79 7.98 1.88
C SER A 128 -36.97 7.00 1.93
N GLY A 129 -38.02 7.29 2.73
CA GLY A 129 -39.20 6.42 2.87
C GLY A 129 -38.94 5.06 3.53
N LEU A 130 -37.74 4.86 4.10
CA LEU A 130 -37.27 3.59 4.67
C LEU A 130 -37.30 3.63 6.20
N THR A 131 -37.45 2.47 6.85
CA THR A 131 -37.32 2.42 8.32
C THR A 131 -35.86 2.61 8.75
N LYS A 132 -35.65 3.14 9.96
CA LYS A 132 -34.31 3.28 10.57
C LYS A 132 -33.51 1.95 10.60
N LYS A 133 -34.19 0.80 10.64
CA LYS A 133 -33.57 -0.53 10.59
C LYS A 133 -33.04 -0.88 9.19
N GLU A 134 -33.75 -0.47 8.14
CA GLU A 134 -33.37 -0.71 6.76
C GLU A 134 -32.25 0.23 6.31
N LEU A 135 -32.29 1.50 6.73
CA LEU A 135 -31.19 2.46 6.50
C LEU A 135 -29.87 1.96 7.12
N LEU A 136 -29.89 1.54 8.39
CA LEU A 136 -28.73 0.92 9.05
C LEU A 136 -28.25 -0.38 8.35
N GLN A 137 -29.16 -1.14 7.74
CA GLN A 137 -28.76 -2.29 6.91
C GLN A 137 -28.16 -1.89 5.55
N GLN A 138 -28.57 -0.76 4.97
CA GLN A 138 -28.02 -0.26 3.71
C GLN A 138 -26.66 0.41 3.93
N GLU A 139 -26.50 1.18 5.00
CA GLU A 139 -25.23 1.75 5.46
C GLU A 139 -24.16 0.66 5.67
N ARG A 140 -24.48 -0.40 6.42
CA ARG A 140 -23.60 -1.57 6.61
C ARG A 140 -23.32 -2.35 5.31
N LYS A 141 -24.19 -2.25 4.29
CA LYS A 141 -23.94 -2.81 2.95
C LYS A 141 -22.99 -1.91 2.15
N LYS A 142 -23.15 -0.57 2.23
CA LYS A 142 -22.22 0.41 1.67
C LYS A 142 -20.81 0.20 2.24
N GLU A 143 -20.65 0.31 3.56
CA GLU A 143 -19.35 0.16 4.27
C GLU A 143 -18.61 -1.12 3.84
N LYS A 144 -19.33 -2.25 3.75
CA LYS A 144 -18.77 -3.55 3.36
C LYS A 144 -18.39 -3.61 1.87
N LEU A 145 -19.14 -2.96 0.98
CA LEU A 145 -18.80 -2.85 -0.44
C LEU A 145 -17.62 -1.89 -0.64
N GLU A 146 -17.68 -0.72 -0.04
CA GLU A 146 -16.63 0.32 -0.08
C GLU A 146 -15.28 -0.23 0.40
N LYS A 147 -15.26 -0.95 1.53
CA LYS A 147 -14.07 -1.65 2.04
C LYS A 147 -13.53 -2.74 1.11
N THR A 148 -14.32 -3.32 0.21
CA THR A 148 -13.88 -4.45 -0.65
C THR A 148 -13.73 -4.10 -2.13
N LEU A 149 -14.36 -3.02 -2.60
CA LEU A 149 -14.43 -2.60 -4.00
C LEU A 149 -14.05 -1.13 -4.22
N GLY A 150 -13.79 -0.34 -3.16
CA GLY A 150 -13.49 1.09 -3.25
C GLY A 150 -12.31 1.41 -4.17
N GLY A 151 -11.23 0.62 -4.12
CA GLY A 151 -10.09 0.79 -5.03
C GLY A 151 -10.36 0.43 -6.50
N ILE A 152 -11.49 -0.22 -6.81
CA ILE A 152 -11.95 -0.47 -8.21
C ILE A 152 -13.24 0.30 -8.55
N ARG A 153 -13.60 1.31 -7.75
CA ARG A 153 -14.77 2.20 -7.89
C ARG A 153 -14.90 2.80 -9.29
N ASP A 154 -13.79 3.28 -9.84
CA ASP A 154 -13.72 4.02 -11.11
C ASP A 154 -12.99 3.23 -12.21
N MET A 155 -12.85 1.91 -12.01
CA MET A 155 -12.35 0.99 -13.03
C MET A 155 -13.50 0.60 -13.97
N HIS A 156 -13.59 1.27 -15.12
CA HIS A 156 -14.65 1.06 -16.14
C HIS A 156 -14.33 -0.02 -17.19
N LYS A 157 -13.09 -0.47 -17.27
CA LYS A 157 -12.59 -1.49 -18.22
C LYS A 157 -11.70 -2.48 -17.46
N LEU A 158 -11.39 -3.63 -18.07
CA LEU A 158 -10.34 -4.50 -17.54
C LEU A 158 -8.97 -3.78 -17.60
N PRO A 159 -8.07 -4.00 -16.62
CA PRO A 159 -6.73 -3.42 -16.63
C PRO A 159 -5.85 -4.04 -17.74
N GLN A 160 -4.83 -3.30 -18.18
CA GLN A 160 -3.90 -3.70 -19.23
C GLN A 160 -2.66 -4.42 -18.67
N ALA A 161 -2.36 -4.22 -17.38
CA ALA A 161 -1.40 -5.01 -16.61
C ALA A 161 -1.83 -5.05 -15.13
N ILE A 162 -1.29 -5.99 -14.36
CA ILE A 162 -1.45 -6.01 -12.90
C ILE A 162 -0.09 -5.91 -12.20
N TRP A 163 -0.07 -5.21 -11.05
CA TRP A 163 1.06 -5.20 -10.11
C TRP A 163 0.68 -6.01 -8.87
N VAL A 164 1.48 -7.03 -8.51
CA VAL A 164 1.18 -7.97 -7.44
C VAL A 164 2.30 -8.02 -6.39
N VAL A 165 1.92 -7.98 -5.11
CA VAL A 165 2.80 -8.24 -3.96
C VAL A 165 2.46 -9.60 -3.36
N ASP A 166 3.46 -10.46 -3.12
CA ASP A 166 3.35 -11.86 -2.65
C ASP A 166 2.50 -12.75 -3.56
N THR A 167 3.09 -13.25 -4.66
CA THR A 167 2.36 -14.05 -5.67
C THR A 167 1.68 -15.28 -5.09
N LYS A 168 2.26 -15.86 -4.03
CA LYS A 168 1.78 -17.06 -3.35
C LYS A 168 0.51 -16.78 -2.56
N LYS A 169 0.46 -15.64 -1.89
CA LYS A 169 -0.72 -15.16 -1.18
C LYS A 169 -1.82 -14.70 -2.14
N GLU A 170 -1.43 -14.10 -3.26
CA GLU A 170 -2.32 -13.47 -4.26
C GLU A 170 -2.66 -14.38 -5.46
N HIS A 171 -2.35 -15.68 -5.40
CA HIS A 171 -2.48 -16.66 -6.51
C HIS A 171 -3.80 -16.59 -7.31
N LEU A 172 -4.94 -16.30 -6.67
CA LEU A 172 -6.23 -16.13 -7.36
C LEU A 172 -6.22 -14.98 -8.39
N ALA A 173 -5.55 -13.87 -8.10
CA ALA A 173 -5.42 -12.74 -9.01
C ALA A 173 -4.55 -13.10 -10.22
N ILE A 174 -3.47 -13.85 -9.98
CA ILE A 174 -2.55 -14.34 -11.00
C ILE A 174 -3.24 -15.36 -11.90
N ASP A 175 -3.96 -16.32 -11.31
CA ASP A 175 -4.76 -17.30 -12.04
C ASP A 175 -5.79 -16.65 -12.97
N GLU A 176 -6.48 -15.60 -12.50
CA GLU A 176 -7.45 -14.85 -13.30
C GLU A 176 -6.78 -14.03 -14.41
N ALA A 177 -5.67 -13.35 -14.11
CA ALA A 177 -4.92 -12.57 -15.10
C ALA A 177 -4.30 -13.45 -16.19
N ARG A 178 -3.68 -14.58 -15.84
CA ARG A 178 -3.13 -15.56 -16.81
C ARG A 178 -4.21 -16.14 -17.71
N LYS A 179 -5.40 -16.45 -17.18
CA LYS A 179 -6.57 -16.91 -17.99
C LYS A 179 -7.03 -15.86 -19.00
N LEU A 180 -6.94 -14.57 -18.65
CA LEU A 180 -7.28 -13.44 -19.53
C LEU A 180 -6.10 -12.94 -20.37
N ARG A 181 -4.89 -13.50 -20.19
CA ARG A 181 -3.63 -13.03 -20.80
C ARG A 181 -3.29 -11.56 -20.48
N ILE A 182 -3.69 -11.10 -19.29
CA ILE A 182 -3.27 -9.80 -18.76
C ILE A 182 -1.85 -9.97 -18.20
N PRO A 183 -0.84 -9.23 -18.68
CA PRO A 183 0.54 -9.35 -18.23
C PRO A 183 0.70 -8.97 -16.76
N ILE A 184 1.56 -9.73 -16.08
CA ILE A 184 1.75 -9.68 -14.63
C ILE A 184 3.12 -9.12 -14.30
N VAL A 185 3.14 -8.06 -13.50
CA VAL A 185 4.32 -7.48 -12.86
C VAL A 185 4.23 -7.78 -11.38
N GLY A 186 5.32 -8.18 -10.71
CA GLY A 186 5.19 -8.47 -9.27
C GLY A 186 6.49 -8.74 -8.52
N ILE A 187 6.42 -8.60 -7.21
CA ILE A 187 7.53 -8.90 -6.29
C ILE A 187 7.63 -10.41 -6.10
N LEU A 188 8.83 -10.97 -6.30
CA LEU A 188 9.14 -12.38 -6.03
C LEU A 188 10.13 -12.50 -4.86
N ASP A 189 9.64 -12.98 -3.71
CA ASP A 189 10.51 -13.58 -2.70
C ASP A 189 10.91 -15.00 -3.16
N THR A 190 11.98 -15.51 -2.57
CA THR A 190 12.52 -16.87 -2.68
C THR A 190 11.49 -18.01 -2.52
N ASN A 191 10.30 -17.75 -1.97
CA ASN A 191 9.22 -18.71 -1.76
C ASN A 191 8.23 -18.84 -2.95
N CYS A 192 8.32 -17.93 -3.94
CA CYS A 192 7.42 -17.77 -5.08
C CYS A 192 7.83 -18.63 -6.29
N ASP A 193 6.99 -18.74 -7.31
CA ASP A 193 7.36 -19.33 -8.61
C ASP A 193 7.59 -18.24 -9.68
N PRO A 194 8.78 -18.16 -10.29
CA PRO A 194 9.07 -17.13 -11.28
C PRO A 194 8.45 -17.38 -12.65
N ASP A 195 7.91 -18.58 -12.92
CA ASP A 195 7.30 -18.90 -14.21
C ASP A 195 5.79 -18.51 -14.25
N GLU A 196 5.29 -17.85 -13.19
CA GLU A 196 3.91 -17.35 -13.06
C GLU A 196 3.77 -15.84 -13.32
N VAL A 197 4.88 -15.11 -13.47
CA VAL A 197 4.94 -13.64 -13.59
C VAL A 197 5.81 -13.24 -14.78
N ASP A 198 5.27 -12.45 -15.71
CA ASP A 198 5.97 -12.03 -16.93
C ASP A 198 7.11 -11.03 -16.63
N TYR A 199 6.85 -10.08 -15.73
CA TYR A 199 7.78 -9.04 -15.29
C TYR A 199 8.09 -9.19 -13.79
N ALA A 200 8.78 -10.27 -13.48
CA ALA A 200 9.26 -10.59 -12.14
C ALA A 200 10.26 -9.55 -11.61
N ILE A 201 10.07 -9.08 -10.38
CA ILE A 201 11.05 -8.28 -9.62
C ILE A 201 11.51 -9.07 -8.39
N PRO A 202 12.73 -9.62 -8.37
CA PRO A 202 13.27 -10.30 -7.18
C PRO A 202 13.39 -9.34 -5.99
N GLY A 203 12.74 -9.65 -4.86
CA GLY A 203 12.77 -8.81 -3.67
C GLY A 203 11.89 -9.29 -2.52
N ASN A 204 12.09 -8.70 -1.34
CA ASN A 204 11.38 -8.97 -0.10
C ASN A 204 9.91 -8.46 -0.14
N ASP A 205 8.94 -9.34 0.13
CA ASP A 205 7.50 -9.01 0.24
C ASP A 205 6.96 -8.95 1.69
N ASP A 206 7.75 -9.34 2.69
CA ASP A 206 7.38 -9.33 4.11
C ASP A 206 7.70 -7.98 4.79
N ALA A 207 8.69 -7.24 4.30
CA ALA A 207 9.12 -5.97 4.89
C ALA A 207 8.37 -4.76 4.32
N ILE A 208 7.64 -4.03 5.18
CA ILE A 208 6.88 -2.81 4.83
C ILE A 208 7.74 -1.82 4.02
N ARG A 209 9.00 -1.58 4.45
CA ARG A 209 9.92 -0.65 3.76
C ARG A 209 10.36 -1.12 2.37
N SER A 210 10.43 -2.43 2.13
CA SER A 210 10.70 -3.01 0.81
C SER A 210 9.49 -2.86 -0.10
N VAL A 211 8.31 -3.29 0.36
CA VAL A 211 7.06 -3.22 -0.40
C VAL A 211 6.68 -1.78 -0.74
N ALA A 212 6.83 -0.85 0.21
CA ALA A 212 6.57 0.58 -0.02
C ALA A 212 7.54 1.19 -1.04
N LEU A 213 8.84 0.86 -0.98
CA LEU A 213 9.81 1.33 -1.96
C LEU A 213 9.49 0.80 -3.37
N LEU A 214 9.30 -0.52 -3.51
CA LEU A 214 9.03 -1.17 -4.79
C LEU A 214 7.69 -0.72 -5.40
N THR A 215 6.64 -0.62 -4.58
CA THR A 215 5.32 -0.12 -5.03
C THR A 215 5.40 1.36 -5.42
N ARG A 216 6.15 2.20 -4.70
CA ARG A 216 6.37 3.60 -5.08
C ARG A 216 7.10 3.71 -6.42
N ILE A 217 8.14 2.92 -6.67
CA ILE A 217 8.88 2.92 -7.94
C ILE A 217 7.96 2.60 -9.13
N ILE A 218 7.05 1.64 -8.97
CA ILE A 218 6.06 1.27 -10.01
C ILE A 218 4.95 2.32 -10.15
N ALA A 219 4.54 2.96 -9.06
CA ALA A 219 3.63 4.10 -9.11
C ALA A 219 4.26 5.33 -9.80
N ASP A 220 5.53 5.63 -9.53
CA ASP A 220 6.29 6.70 -10.19
C ASP A 220 6.45 6.40 -11.70
N ALA A 221 6.66 5.14 -12.09
CA ALA A 221 6.68 4.72 -13.51
C ALA A 221 5.33 4.93 -14.21
N ALA A 222 4.21 4.66 -13.51
CA ALA A 222 2.87 4.92 -14.01
C ALA A 222 2.60 6.44 -14.13
N ALA A 223 3.06 7.24 -13.17
CA ALA A 223 2.97 8.70 -13.24
C ALA A 223 3.79 9.29 -14.40
N GLU A 224 5.03 8.82 -14.62
CA GLU A 224 5.81 9.17 -15.82
C GLU A 224 5.08 8.77 -17.12
N GLY A 225 4.34 7.66 -17.13
CA GLY A 225 3.51 7.22 -18.25
C GLY A 225 2.32 8.12 -18.52
N LEU A 226 1.63 8.58 -17.46
CA LEU A 226 0.53 9.56 -17.57
C LEU A 226 1.03 10.91 -18.09
N LEU A 227 2.17 11.39 -17.59
CA LEU A 227 2.79 12.64 -18.03
C LEU A 227 3.28 12.56 -19.48
N ALA A 228 3.83 11.41 -19.90
CA ALA A 228 4.18 11.17 -21.31
C ALA A 228 2.94 11.15 -22.22
N ARG A 229 1.79 10.68 -21.72
CA ARG A 229 0.52 10.68 -22.45
C ARG A 229 -0.13 12.07 -22.57
N SER A 230 -0.05 12.91 -21.53
CA SER A 230 -0.61 14.26 -21.58
C SER A 230 0.26 15.22 -22.41
N SER A 231 1.59 15.13 -22.28
CA SER A 231 2.53 15.90 -23.11
C SER A 231 2.62 15.40 -24.56
N GLY A 232 2.44 14.09 -24.78
CA GLY A 232 2.36 13.46 -26.11
C GLY A 232 1.07 13.75 -26.89
N GLY A 233 0.43 14.90 -26.68
CA GLY A 233 -0.88 15.29 -27.20
C GLY A 233 -0.97 15.57 -28.70
N VAL A 234 -0.23 14.85 -29.55
CA VAL A 234 -0.34 14.90 -31.01
C VAL A 234 -0.32 13.48 -31.60
N SER A 235 -1.28 13.19 -32.49
CA SER A 235 -1.34 11.99 -33.32
C SER A 235 -1.55 10.63 -32.62
N THR A 236 -2.79 10.32 -32.21
CA THR A 236 -3.54 9.21 -32.82
C THR A 236 -5.03 9.19 -32.43
N GLY A 237 -5.92 9.15 -33.43
CA GLY A 237 -7.33 8.78 -33.30
C GLY A 237 -8.25 9.87 -32.72
N ALA A 238 -9.24 10.30 -33.52
CA ALA A 238 -10.28 11.20 -33.03
C ALA A 238 -11.28 10.46 -32.13
N ALA A 239 -11.40 10.93 -30.89
CA ALA A 239 -12.57 10.77 -30.04
C ALA A 239 -12.88 12.16 -29.47
N GLU A 240 -14.16 12.48 -29.30
CA GLU A 240 -14.62 13.86 -29.07
C GLU A 240 -14.12 14.39 -27.72
N VAL A 241 -13.39 15.52 -27.77
CA VAL A 241 -12.91 16.23 -26.58
C VAL A 241 -13.99 17.19 -26.13
N GLU A 242 -14.81 16.77 -25.18
CA GLU A 242 -15.57 17.68 -24.32
C GLU A 242 -14.59 18.71 -23.72
N PRO A 243 -14.90 20.02 -23.77
CA PRO A 243 -13.97 21.04 -23.29
C PRO A 243 -13.82 20.97 -21.77
N MET A 244 -12.65 20.49 -21.33
CA MET A 244 -12.20 20.41 -19.94
C MET A 244 -12.56 21.67 -19.15
N ALA A 245 -13.27 21.48 -18.04
CA ALA A 245 -13.84 22.56 -17.23
C ALA A 245 -12.75 23.40 -16.54
N GLU A 246 -13.06 24.69 -16.33
CA GLU A 246 -12.05 25.71 -16.02
C GLU A 246 -11.33 25.47 -14.67
N TRP A 247 -12.00 24.82 -13.71
CA TRP A 247 -11.42 24.46 -12.41
C TRP A 247 -10.25 23.46 -12.50
N GLU A 248 -10.20 22.60 -13.52
CA GLU A 248 -9.08 21.67 -13.73
C GLU A 248 -7.82 22.39 -14.24
N ARG A 249 -7.98 23.56 -14.89
CA ARG A 249 -6.84 24.40 -15.33
C ARG A 249 -6.25 25.22 -14.19
N GLU A 250 -7.10 25.75 -13.31
CA GLU A 250 -6.66 26.57 -12.18
C GLU A 250 -5.81 25.77 -11.17
N LEU A 251 -6.17 24.50 -10.94
CA LEU A 251 -5.42 23.60 -10.05
C LEU A 251 -4.02 23.25 -10.57
N LEU A 252 -3.83 23.22 -11.90
CA LEU A 252 -2.53 22.98 -12.54
C LEU A 252 -1.69 24.25 -12.66
N GLY A 253 -2.32 25.38 -13.02
CA GLY A 253 -1.62 26.66 -13.16
C GLY A 253 -1.00 27.19 -11.86
N ALA A 254 -1.59 26.87 -10.70
CA ALA A 254 -1.06 27.27 -9.40
C ALA A 254 0.27 26.58 -8.99
N ALA A 255 0.72 25.56 -9.74
CA ALA A 255 1.95 24.82 -9.43
C ALA A 255 3.19 25.33 -10.16
N GLU A 256 3.05 26.08 -11.25
CA GLU A 256 4.18 26.50 -12.10
C GLU A 256 4.50 28.00 -12.01
N ALA A 257 5.48 28.28 -11.12
CA ALA A 257 6.39 29.44 -11.12
C ALA A 257 5.87 30.80 -10.59
N PRO A 258 6.79 31.72 -10.15
CA PRO A 258 8.25 31.60 -10.20
C PRO A 258 8.97 31.70 -8.84
N GLN A 259 9.74 30.67 -8.52
CA GLN A 259 10.85 30.75 -7.55
C GLN A 259 12.07 31.41 -8.24
N ALA A 260 12.01 32.73 -8.47
CA ALA A 260 13.00 33.45 -9.30
C ALA A 260 13.37 34.86 -8.78
N ALA A 261 13.41 35.05 -7.45
CA ALA A 261 13.62 36.37 -6.82
C ALA A 261 14.66 36.38 -5.68
N ALA A 262 15.56 35.39 -5.62
CA ALA A 262 16.40 35.15 -4.44
C ALA A 262 17.93 35.26 -4.67
N GLU A 263 18.42 35.48 -5.90
CA GLU A 263 19.87 35.38 -6.23
C GLU A 263 20.46 36.62 -6.94
N THR A 264 20.00 37.85 -6.64
CA THR A 264 20.62 39.09 -7.19
C THR A 264 20.68 40.29 -6.23
N VAL A 265 21.19 40.12 -5.01
CA VAL A 265 21.84 41.19 -4.20
C VAL A 265 22.79 40.50 -3.20
N ALA A 266 24.11 40.56 -3.37
CA ALA A 266 25.01 41.71 -3.22
C ALA A 266 25.80 41.59 -1.90
N ASP A 267 26.79 40.70 -1.90
CA ASP A 267 27.92 40.75 -0.98
C ASP A 267 28.90 41.84 -1.46
N THR A 268 29.00 42.94 -0.72
CA THR A 268 30.14 43.88 -0.56
C THR A 268 29.65 45.21 0.03
N ASP A 269 29.95 45.48 1.30
CA ASP A 269 30.88 46.56 1.67
C ASP A 269 31.31 46.48 3.16
N GLU A 270 32.57 46.79 3.46
CA GLU A 270 33.13 46.86 4.82
C GLU A 270 33.99 48.12 4.97
N ARG A 271 33.53 49.12 5.76
CA ARG A 271 34.25 49.68 6.96
C ARG A 271 33.83 51.08 7.43
N ALA A 272 33.74 51.18 8.78
CA ALA A 272 33.93 52.38 9.63
C ALA A 272 32.95 53.56 9.44
N VAL A 273 32.60 54.40 10.43
CA VAL A 273 33.21 54.84 11.72
C VAL A 273 32.06 55.00 12.75
N ALA A 274 32.05 54.38 13.95
CA ALA A 274 32.39 54.92 15.30
C ALA A 274 31.93 56.38 15.62
N VAL A 275 31.47 56.79 16.82
CA VAL A 275 31.24 56.14 18.14
C VAL A 275 29.81 56.52 18.65
N GLU A 276 29.33 56.70 19.90
CA GLU A 276 29.80 56.71 21.32
C GLU A 276 28.56 56.38 22.22
N VAL A 277 28.55 55.33 23.06
CA VAL A 277 28.64 55.30 24.55
C VAL A 277 27.55 56.02 25.39
N ASP A 278 26.76 55.23 26.15
CA ASP A 278 26.17 55.50 27.49
C ASP A 278 25.75 54.12 28.10
N GLU A 279 26.49 53.50 29.03
CA GLU A 279 26.31 53.48 30.51
C GLU A 279 24.91 52.94 31.01
N ALA A 280 24.71 51.97 31.92
CA ALA A 280 25.56 50.95 32.59
C ALA A 280 24.73 49.80 33.27
N ALA A 281 25.28 48.58 33.24
CA ALA A 281 25.50 47.63 34.37
C ALA A 281 24.29 46.97 35.13
N PRO A 282 24.49 45.97 36.04
CA PRO A 282 24.01 44.61 35.72
C PRO A 282 23.40 43.76 36.88
N VAL A 283 23.30 42.44 36.62
CA VAL A 283 22.84 41.28 37.44
C VAL A 283 23.25 41.26 38.93
N PRO A 284 22.49 40.54 39.79
CA PRO A 284 22.92 39.17 40.14
C PRO A 284 21.79 38.13 40.36
N ALA A 285 22.18 36.86 40.57
CA ALA A 285 21.31 35.73 40.93
C ALA A 285 21.89 34.89 42.08
N ALA A 286 21.03 34.28 42.90
CA ALA A 286 21.28 33.17 43.83
C ALA A 286 19.91 32.53 44.21
N ALA A 287 19.66 31.23 44.41
CA ALA A 287 20.44 30.00 44.67
C ALA A 287 20.41 29.53 46.16
N GLY A 288 20.04 28.25 46.36
CA GLY A 288 19.91 27.55 47.66
C GLY A 288 18.49 27.59 48.26
N ASP A 289 17.99 26.56 48.97
CA ASP A 289 18.50 25.19 49.17
C ASP A 289 17.36 24.22 49.60
N GLU A 290 17.62 22.91 49.67
CA GLU A 290 16.72 21.81 50.12
C GLU A 290 16.66 21.69 51.69
N PRO A 291 15.98 20.71 52.37
CA PRO A 291 15.45 19.41 51.91
C PRO A 291 14.04 18.98 52.43
N VAL A 292 13.66 17.75 52.04
CA VAL A 292 12.50 16.95 52.54
C VAL A 292 12.74 16.44 53.99
N PRO A 293 11.71 15.98 54.75
CA PRO A 293 11.40 14.54 54.74
C PRO A 293 9.94 14.12 55.11
N ALA A 294 9.77 12.79 55.16
CA ALA A 294 8.77 12.00 55.92
C ALA A 294 7.49 11.54 55.20
N ALA A 295 7.18 10.25 55.44
CA ALA A 295 5.98 9.55 54.99
C ALA A 295 5.17 9.06 56.20
N VAL A 296 3.91 8.68 55.98
CA VAL A 296 3.09 7.95 56.95
C VAL A 296 2.37 6.79 56.27
N SER A 297 2.02 5.76 57.05
CA SER A 297 1.51 4.47 56.58
C SER A 297 0.24 4.08 57.36
N ALA A 298 -0.38 2.96 56.97
CA ALA A 298 -1.55 2.31 57.60
C ALA A 298 -2.90 3.06 57.49
N ALA A 299 -4.06 2.39 57.41
CA ALA A 299 -4.32 0.96 57.16
C ALA A 299 -5.77 0.74 56.67
N SER A 300 -6.01 -0.42 56.04
CA SER A 300 -7.37 -0.99 55.89
C SER A 300 -7.83 -1.68 57.19
N PRO A 301 -9.14 -1.88 57.35
CA PRO A 301 -9.62 -3.27 57.38
C PRO A 301 -10.76 -3.51 56.34
N VAL A 302 -10.91 -4.68 55.69
CA VAL A 302 -11.39 -6.02 56.19
C VAL A 302 -12.72 -5.94 56.97
N SER A 303 -13.75 -6.77 56.75
CA SER A 303 -13.79 -8.10 56.11
C SER A 303 -15.13 -8.46 55.44
N ALA A 304 -15.06 -9.42 54.49
CA ALA A 304 -15.89 -10.64 54.38
C ALA A 304 -17.42 -10.56 54.15
N ASP A 305 -18.09 -11.59 53.62
CA ASP A 305 -17.67 -13.00 53.48
C ASP A 305 -18.05 -13.67 52.14
N SER A 306 -17.41 -14.80 51.84
CA SER A 306 -17.79 -15.80 50.82
C SER A 306 -18.32 -17.05 51.56
N PRO A 307 -17.91 -18.32 51.36
CA PRO A 307 -17.40 -19.09 50.21
C PRO A 307 -18.58 -19.88 49.54
N VAL A 308 -18.49 -20.93 48.71
CA VAL A 308 -17.56 -22.08 48.47
C VAL A 308 -17.68 -22.45 46.97
N SER A 309 -16.61 -22.54 46.18
CA SER A 309 -15.80 -23.75 45.84
C SER A 309 -16.63 -24.97 45.37
N ALA A 310 -16.23 -25.84 44.44
CA ALA A 310 -15.05 -25.98 43.56
C ALA A 310 -15.54 -26.61 42.21
N ASP A 311 -14.78 -27.14 41.26
CA ASP A 311 -13.34 -27.44 41.16
C ASP A 311 -12.87 -27.50 39.68
N SER A 312 -11.60 -27.82 39.46
CA SER A 312 -10.98 -28.24 38.19
C SER A 312 -10.02 -29.41 38.50
N PRO A 313 -9.59 -30.29 37.56
CA PRO A 313 -9.21 -29.90 36.20
C PRO A 313 -9.36 -30.98 35.09
N ASP A 314 -8.68 -30.71 33.97
CA ASP A 314 -7.86 -31.63 33.17
C ASP A 314 -8.39 -32.10 31.80
N SER A 315 -7.44 -32.43 30.93
CA SER A 315 -7.60 -32.89 29.54
C SER A 315 -6.29 -33.53 29.10
N PRO A 316 -6.30 -34.75 28.53
CA PRO A 316 -6.45 -34.82 27.08
C PRO A 316 -7.18 -36.08 26.55
N GLU A 317 -7.58 -36.06 25.28
CA GLU A 317 -7.08 -36.99 24.23
C GLU A 317 -7.87 -36.91 22.92
N SER A 318 -7.24 -37.41 21.85
CA SER A 318 -7.77 -37.73 20.52
C SER A 318 -6.75 -38.70 19.90
N PRO A 319 -7.11 -39.64 19.01
CA PRO A 319 -8.22 -39.55 18.05
C PRO A 319 -9.06 -40.83 17.89
N ALA A 320 -9.99 -40.84 16.92
CA ALA A 320 -10.56 -42.05 16.36
C ALA A 320 -10.64 -41.96 14.82
N SER A 321 -9.94 -42.85 14.12
CA SER A 321 -10.06 -43.05 12.67
C SER A 321 -11.02 -44.21 12.39
N PRO A 322 -11.92 -44.13 11.39
CA PRO A 322 -12.65 -45.30 10.92
C PRO A 322 -11.73 -46.24 10.12
N ALA A 323 -11.82 -47.53 10.38
CA ALA A 323 -11.13 -48.59 9.63
C ALA A 323 -12.02 -49.19 8.52
N SER A 324 -11.43 -50.02 7.67
CA SER A 324 -12.02 -50.61 6.47
C SER A 324 -12.69 -51.98 6.70
N ALA A 325 -13.31 -52.50 5.62
CA ALA A 325 -14.05 -53.77 5.47
C ALA A 325 -15.50 -53.75 6.02
N SER A 326 -16.43 -54.55 5.48
CA SER A 326 -16.29 -55.66 4.51
C SER A 326 -17.40 -55.70 3.45
N ASP A 327 -17.16 -56.43 2.36
CA ASP A 327 -18.20 -57.02 1.52
C ASP A 327 -19.10 -58.00 2.33
N ASP A 328 -20.40 -58.06 2.00
CA ASP A 328 -21.16 -59.30 1.72
C ASP A 328 -22.54 -58.93 1.10
N LYS A 329 -22.94 -59.64 0.03
CA LYS A 329 -24.20 -59.53 -0.76
C LYS A 329 -24.50 -58.22 -1.52
#